data_AF-A0A7C1S8G5-F1
#
_entry.id   AF-A0A7C1S8G5-F1
#
_cell.length_a   1.000
_cell.length_b   1.000
_cell.length_c   1.000
_cell.angle_alpha   90.00
_cell.angle_beta   90.00
_cell.angle_gamma   90.00
#
_symmetry.space_group_name_H-M   'P 1'
#
loop_
_entity.id
_entity.type
_entity.pdbx_description
1 polymer ?
#
loop_
_entity_poly.entity_id
_entity_poly.type
_entity_poly.pdbx_seq_one_letter_code
_entity_poly.pdbx_strand_id
1 'polypeptide(L)'
;MIDSHKIKEKISVKSFMQKFDSYSQEDLEITPHAFFRLSQKQRRLYEKDRLIQVIYSTKPIEVSIHKDGRYAVIYPFEKRLLKVLFEIYPKKIYIVTFYILNKKQETKIGK
;
A
#
# COMPACT_ATOMS: atom_id res chain seq x y z
N MET A 1 2.64 -15.14 -19.34
CA MET A 1 2.70 -13.71 -18.96
C MET A 1 2.01 -13.54 -17.62
N ILE A 2 2.67 -12.97 -16.61
CA ILE A 2 2.08 -12.82 -15.27
C ILE A 2 1.23 -11.54 -15.28
N ASP A 3 -0.07 -11.69 -15.50
CA ASP A 3 -1.06 -10.60 -15.62
C ASP A 3 -1.43 -9.97 -14.24
N SER A 4 -0.90 -10.51 -13.15
CA SER A 4 -1.29 -10.20 -11.77
C SER A 4 -1.03 -8.75 -11.32
N HIS A 5 -0.11 -8.03 -11.96
CA HIS A 5 0.19 -6.64 -11.63
C HIS A 5 -0.62 -5.61 -12.45
N LYS A 6 -1.45 -6.06 -13.40
CA LYS A 6 -2.32 -5.13 -14.13
C LYS A 6 -3.45 -4.66 -13.22
N ILE A 7 -3.72 -3.35 -13.26
CA ILE A 7 -4.87 -2.76 -12.58
C ILE A 7 -6.13 -3.34 -13.23
N LYS A 8 -6.98 -3.93 -12.40
CA LYS A 8 -8.33 -4.36 -12.78
C LYS A 8 -9.26 -3.14 -12.81
N GLU A 9 -9.22 -2.32 -11.75
CA GLU A 9 -10.07 -1.15 -11.61
C GLU A 9 -9.47 -0.12 -10.64
N LYS A 10 -9.80 1.16 -10.83
CA LYS A 10 -9.57 2.20 -9.82
C LYS A 10 -10.82 2.28 -8.95
N ILE A 11 -10.67 2.36 -7.63
CA ILE A 11 -11.79 2.54 -6.71
C ILE A 11 -11.69 3.88 -6.00
N SER A 12 -12.81 4.38 -5.51
CA SER A 12 -12.80 5.64 -4.78
C SER A 12 -12.04 5.49 -3.46
N VAL A 13 -11.25 6.50 -3.11
CA VAL A 13 -10.59 6.59 -1.80
C VAL A 13 -11.62 6.46 -0.67
N LYS A 14 -12.81 7.05 -0.82
CA LYS A 14 -13.88 6.97 0.18
C LYS A 14 -14.33 5.53 0.43
N SER A 15 -14.56 4.75 -0.62
CA SER A 15 -14.96 3.34 -0.52
C SER A 15 -13.87 2.49 0.13
N PHE A 16 -12.60 2.75 -0.19
CA PHE A 16 -11.48 2.08 0.47
C PHE A 16 -11.42 2.42 1.96
N MET A 17 -11.51 3.70 2.33
CA MET A 17 -11.47 4.14 3.72
C MET A 17 -12.61 3.53 4.53
N GLN A 18 -13.85 3.53 4.00
CA GLN A 18 -14.98 2.88 4.69
C GLN A 18 -14.73 1.40 5.01
N LYS A 19 -14.06 0.69 4.11
CA LYS A 19 -13.65 -0.69 4.36
C LYS A 19 -12.52 -0.75 5.39
N PHE A 20 -11.52 0.12 5.25
CA PHE A 20 -10.33 0.16 6.09
C PHE A 20 -10.62 0.59 7.55
N ASP A 21 -11.59 1.48 7.77
CA ASP A 21 -11.96 2.03 9.08
C ASP A 21 -12.51 0.96 10.04
N SER A 22 -12.93 -0.20 9.52
CA SER A 22 -13.34 -1.34 10.34
C SER A 22 -12.18 -2.15 10.94
N TYR A 23 -10.93 -1.81 10.59
CA TYR A 23 -9.73 -2.51 11.04
C TYR A 23 -8.87 -1.62 11.95
N SER A 24 -8.48 -2.17 13.10
CA SER A 24 -7.54 -1.55 14.02
C SER A 24 -6.09 -1.73 13.57
N GLN A 25 -5.15 -0.99 14.16
CA GLN A 25 -3.72 -1.16 13.85
C GLN A 25 -3.20 -2.58 14.13
N GLU A 26 -3.81 -3.28 15.08
CA GLU A 26 -3.45 -4.67 15.45
C GLU A 26 -3.87 -5.68 14.36
N ASP A 27 -4.86 -5.33 13.55
CA ASP A 27 -5.32 -6.14 12.42
C ASP A 27 -4.40 -6.01 11.20
N LEU A 28 -3.41 -5.10 11.25
CA LEU A 28 -2.45 -4.84 10.18
C LEU A 28 -1.15 -5.64 10.38
N GLU A 29 -0.89 -6.58 9.48
CA GLU A 29 0.29 -7.43 9.53
C GLU A 29 1.18 -7.22 8.31
N ILE A 30 2.49 -7.01 8.52
CA ILE A 30 3.45 -6.94 7.41
C ILE A 30 3.96 -8.34 7.12
N THR A 31 3.69 -8.84 5.92
CA THR A 31 4.16 -10.16 5.52
C THR A 31 5.70 -10.20 5.45
N PRO A 32 6.34 -11.34 5.75
CA PRO A 32 7.79 -11.49 5.57
C PRO A 32 8.24 -11.19 4.13
N HIS A 33 7.37 -11.47 3.15
CA HIS A 33 7.61 -11.20 1.73
C HIS A 33 7.71 -9.70 1.41
N ALA A 34 7.05 -8.83 2.18
CA ALA A 34 7.12 -7.39 1.99
C ALA A 34 8.54 -6.85 2.18
N PHE A 35 9.32 -7.48 3.07
CA PHE A 35 10.72 -7.11 3.33
C PHE A 35 11.70 -7.72 2.33
N PHE A 36 11.26 -8.65 1.47
CA PHE A 36 12.12 -9.35 0.53
C PHE A 36 12.71 -8.43 -0.53
N ARG A 37 11.98 -7.36 -0.89
CA ARG A 37 12.43 -6.33 -1.84
C ARG A 37 13.26 -5.21 -1.21
N LEU A 38 13.42 -5.21 0.10
CA LEU A 38 14.14 -4.17 0.83
C LEU A 38 15.57 -4.63 1.16
N SER A 39 16.55 -3.80 0.83
CA SER A 39 17.90 -3.96 1.35
C SER A 39 17.91 -3.81 2.88
N GLN A 40 18.92 -4.36 3.59
CA GLN A 40 19.03 -4.17 5.05
C GLN A 40 18.96 -2.69 5.47
N LYS A 41 19.51 -1.78 4.65
CA LYS A 41 19.47 -0.34 4.89
C LYS A 41 18.05 0.23 4.77
N GLN A 42 17.25 -0.28 3.83
CA GLN A 42 15.84 0.08 3.69
C GLN A 42 14.97 -0.53 4.80
N ARG A 43 15.26 -1.76 5.25
CA ARG A 43 14.56 -2.38 6.39
C ARG A 43 14.71 -1.59 7.69
N ARG A 44 15.86 -0.93 7.88
CA ARG A 44 16.09 -0.03 9.04
C ARG A 44 15.40 1.34 8.90
N LEU A 45 15.20 1.83 7.67
CA LEU A 45 14.56 3.12 7.39
C LEU A 45 13.02 3.04 7.43
N TYR A 46 12.49 1.86 7.14
CA TYR A 46 11.09 1.51 7.23
C TYR A 46 10.85 0.61 8.42
N GLU A 47 10.99 1.18 9.62
CA GLU A 47 10.43 0.57 10.81
C GLU A 47 8.93 0.35 10.55
N LYS A 48 8.47 -0.86 10.84
CA LYS A 48 7.07 -1.28 10.74
C LYS A 48 6.12 -0.19 11.26
N ASP A 49 6.49 0.43 12.38
CA ASP A 49 5.71 1.47 13.05
C ASP A 49 5.55 2.72 12.21
N ARG A 50 6.59 3.13 11.48
CA ARG A 50 6.52 4.30 10.57
C ARG A 50 5.59 4.05 9.39
N LEU A 51 5.59 2.82 8.85
CA LEU A 51 4.69 2.45 7.77
C LEU A 51 3.23 2.44 8.25
N ILE A 52 2.97 1.84 9.41
CA ILE A 52 1.65 1.85 10.07
C ILE A 52 1.20 3.30 10.32
N GLN A 53 2.07 4.13 10.88
CA GLN A 53 1.77 5.53 11.16
C GLN A 53 1.34 6.29 9.90
N VAL A 54 2.04 6.10 8.77
CA VAL A 54 1.67 6.74 7.49
C VAL A 54 0.30 6.28 7.01
N ILE A 55 0.03 4.97 7.07
CA ILE A 55 -1.22 4.36 6.60
C ILE A 55 -2.43 4.88 7.39
N TYR A 56 -2.29 5.03 8.71
CA TYR A 56 -3.39 5.49 9.58
C TYR A 56 -3.50 7.01 9.71
N SER A 57 -2.38 7.74 9.61
CA SER A 57 -2.38 9.21 9.79
C SER A 57 -2.62 9.97 8.50
N THR A 58 -2.51 9.31 7.35
CA THR A 58 -2.52 9.99 6.05
C THR A 58 -3.59 9.41 5.14
N LYS A 59 -4.39 10.29 4.54
CA LYS A 59 -5.37 9.89 3.53
C LYS A 59 -4.65 9.44 2.24
N PRO A 60 -5.02 8.30 1.66
CA PRO A 60 -4.43 7.87 0.40
C PRO A 60 -4.86 8.80 -0.76
N ILE A 61 -3.97 8.94 -1.73
CA ILE A 61 -4.14 9.76 -2.94
C ILE A 61 -4.91 8.97 -4.00
N GLU A 62 -4.54 7.71 -4.19
CA GLU A 62 -5.15 6.83 -5.20
C GLU A 62 -5.26 5.41 -4.65
N VAL A 63 -6.36 4.75 -5.00
CA VAL A 63 -6.60 3.34 -4.68
C VAL A 63 -7.00 2.60 -5.96
N SER A 64 -6.35 1.47 -6.19
CA SER A 64 -6.61 0.59 -7.32
C SER A 64 -6.64 -0.86 -6.86
N ILE A 65 -7.38 -1.70 -7.57
CA ILE A 65 -7.41 -3.15 -7.35
C ILE A 65 -6.67 -3.78 -8.52
N HIS A 66 -5.69 -4.63 -8.21
CA HIS A 66 -4.99 -5.45 -9.19
C HIS A 66 -5.85 -6.66 -9.59
N LYS A 67 -5.53 -7.30 -10.72
CA LYS A 67 -6.25 -8.51 -11.18
C LYS A 67 -6.22 -9.67 -10.19
N ASP A 68 -5.21 -9.73 -9.32
CA ASP A 68 -5.09 -10.72 -8.25
C ASP A 68 -5.93 -10.37 -7.00
N GLY A 69 -6.75 -9.31 -7.06
CA GLY A 69 -7.61 -8.89 -5.95
C GLY A 69 -6.90 -8.06 -4.88
N ARG A 70 -5.59 -7.82 -5.03
CA ARG A 70 -4.84 -6.97 -4.10
C ARG A 70 -5.14 -5.49 -4.32
N TYR A 71 -5.16 -4.76 -3.21
CA TYR A 71 -5.34 -3.32 -3.24
C TYR A 71 -3.96 -2.65 -3.37
N ALA A 72 -3.78 -1.86 -4.42
CA ALA A 72 -2.66 -0.97 -4.59
C ALA A 72 -3.07 0.44 -4.18
N VAL A 73 -2.51 0.90 -3.07
CA VAL A 73 -2.83 2.19 -2.45
C VAL A 73 -1.60 3.09 -2.48
N ILE A 74 -1.80 4.37 -2.77
CA ILE A 74 -0.73 5.35 -2.85
C ILE A 74 -0.93 6.39 -1.75
N TYR A 75 0.10 6.58 -0.92
CA TYR A 75 0.13 7.56 0.16
C TYR A 75 1.17 8.65 -0.11
N PRO A 76 0.94 9.88 0.36
CA PRO A 76 2.01 10.86 0.51
C PRO A 76 3.02 10.34 1.53
N PHE A 77 4.31 10.41 1.20
CA PHE A 77 5.39 10.05 2.11
C PHE A 77 6.57 11.00 1.95
N GLU A 78 6.73 11.90 2.92
CA GLU A 78 7.68 13.00 2.86
C GLU A 78 7.53 13.83 1.56
N LYS A 79 8.57 13.86 0.71
CA LYS A 79 8.58 14.56 -0.59
C LYS A 79 8.27 13.64 -1.78
N ARG A 80 7.76 12.43 -1.51
CA ARG A 80 7.58 11.36 -2.50
C ARG A 80 6.26 10.63 -2.29
N LEU A 81 5.95 9.71 -3.19
CA LEU A 81 4.77 8.85 -3.07
C LEU A 81 5.18 7.44 -2.63
N LEU A 82 4.47 6.90 -1.64
CA LEU A 82 4.62 5.53 -1.18
C LEU A 82 3.49 4.69 -1.76
N LYS A 83 3.83 3.63 -2.49
CA LYS A 83 2.86 2.62 -2.92
C LYS A 83 2.89 1.44 -1.96
N VAL A 84 1.72 1.06 -1.46
CA VAL A 84 1.52 -0.09 -0.57
C VAL A 84 0.56 -1.05 -1.26
N LEU A 85 0.92 -2.34 -1.29
CA LEU A 85 0.02 -3.40 -1.70
C LEU A 85 -0.54 -4.10 -0.48
N PHE A 86 -1.86 -4.06 -0.36
CA PHE A 86 -2.63 -4.74 0.67
C PHE A 86 -3.36 -5.94 0.13
N GLU A 87 -3.47 -6.93 0.99
CA GLU A 87 -4.35 -8.08 0.83
C GLU A 87 -5.30 -8.08 2.03
N ILE A 88 -6.58 -7.82 1.76
CA ILE A 88 -7.59 -7.58 2.80
C ILE A 88 -8.44 -8.83 2.97
N TYR A 89 -8.40 -9.40 4.17
CA TYR A 89 -9.25 -10.49 4.62
C TYR A 89 -10.24 -10.00 5.69
N PRO A 90 -11.33 -10.73 5.97
CA PRO A 90 -12.38 -10.26 6.88
C PRO A 90 -11.92 -9.86 8.29
N LYS A 91 -10.77 -10.36 8.75
CA LYS A 91 -10.26 -10.13 10.12
C LYS A 91 -8.86 -9.50 10.14
N LYS A 92 -8.17 -9.43 9.00
CA LYS A 92 -6.78 -9.00 8.93
C LYS A 92 -6.48 -8.34 7.61
N ILE A 93 -5.60 -7.35 7.65
CA ILE A 93 -5.03 -6.70 6.48
C ILE A 93 -3.55 -7.04 6.44
N TYR A 94 -3.10 -7.63 5.33
CA TYR A 94 -1.70 -7.93 5.12
C TYR A 94 -1.06 -6.92 4.18
N ILE A 95 0.06 -6.33 4.61
CA ILE A 95 0.95 -5.59 3.72
C ILE A 95 1.83 -6.61 3.00
N VAL A 96 1.57 -6.79 1.71
CA VAL A 96 2.27 -7.76 0.85
C VAL A 96 3.60 -7.20 0.38
N THR A 97 3.65 -5.92 0.03
CA THR A 97 4.87 -5.21 -0.34
C THR A 97 4.61 -3.71 -0.30
N PHE A 98 5.68 -2.91 -0.17
CA PHE A 98 5.62 -1.47 -0.31
C PHE A 98 6.90 -0.93 -0.95
N TYR A 99 6.82 0.25 -1.59
CA TYR A 99 7.99 0.94 -2.17
C TYR A 99 7.70 2.41 -2.46
N ILE A 100 8.73 3.26 -2.41
CA ILE A 100 8.65 4.65 -2.89
C ILE A 100 8.60 4.63 -4.42
N LEU A 101 7.66 5.37 -4.99
CA LEU A 101 7.60 5.63 -6.42
C LEU A 101 8.75 6.50 -6.90
N ASN A 102 9.29 6.20 -8.07
CA ASN A 102 10.23 7.11 -8.74
C ASN A 102 9.47 8.25 -9.44
N LYS A 103 10.17 9.35 -9.81
CA LYS A 103 9.54 10.51 -10.48
C LYS A 103 8.74 10.13 -11.73
N LYS A 104 9.16 9.11 -12.50
CA LYS A 104 8.44 8.65 -13.70
C LYS A 104 7.15 7.91 -13.37
N GLN A 105 7.06 7.28 -12.20
CA GLN A 105 5.86 6.62 -11.71
C GLN A 105 4.89 7.63 -11.09
N GLU A 106 5.42 8.63 -10.38
CA GLU A 106 4.61 9.71 -9.77
C GLU A 106 3.81 10.50 -10.82
N THR A 107 4.38 10.77 -12.00
CA THR A 107 3.70 11.51 -13.09
C THR A 107 2.52 10.77 -13.74
N LYS A 108 2.31 9.50 -13.40
CA LYS A 108 1.20 8.67 -13.90
C LYS A 108 0.03 8.58 -12.90
N ILE A 109 0.19 9.10 -11.69
CA ILE A 109 -0.85 9.06 -10.65
C ILE A 109 -1.80 10.24 -10.86
N GLY A 110 -3.10 10.00 -10.78
CA GLY A 110 -4.12 11.04 -11.00
C GLY A 110 -4.35 11.46 -12.45
N LYS A 111 -3.72 10.80 -13.43
CA LYS A 111 -4.10 10.82 -14.84
C LYS A 111 -5.05 9.65 -15.15
#